data_AF-A0A5Y0RYW8-F1
#
_entry.id   AF-A0A5Y0RYW8-F1
#
_cell.length_a   1.000
_cell.length_b   1.000
_cell.length_c   1.000
_cell.angle_alpha   90.00
_cell.angle_beta   90.00
_cell.angle_gamma   90.00
#
_symmetry.space_group_name_H-M   'P 1'
#
loop_
_entity.id
_entity.type
_entity.pdbx_description
1 polymer ?
#
loop_
_entity_poly.entity_id
_entity_poly.type
_entity_poly.pdbx_seq_one_letter_code
_entity_poly.pdbx_strand_id
1 'polypeptide(L)'
;YQNPAQTHLEGGLLARLESGQVDAAAGYESEVISAHLPYVALPDEINLSNPVMAKQWYDTVSFSVKDSEGKEKVLHPQPLVYYAAVLKNAPHGTTAGKTFIDFMLGKTGQALFKQNGYAQPKGDALYK
;
A
#
# COMPACT_ATOMS: atom_id res chain seq x y z
N TYR A 1 -3.60 17.02 5.07
CA TYR A 1 -2.68 16.74 3.95
C TYR A 1 -3.35 16.91 2.59
N GLN A 2 -4.18 17.93 2.38
CA GLN A 2 -4.70 18.20 1.03
C GLN A 2 -3.90 19.35 0.46
N ASN A 3 -3.16 19.10 -0.63
CA ASN A 3 -2.43 20.12 -1.36
C ASN A 3 -3.42 20.82 -2.30
N PRO A 4 -3.72 22.12 -2.15
CA PRO A 4 -4.67 22.81 -3.03
C PRO A 4 -4.19 22.92 -4.49
N ALA A 5 -2.90 22.71 -4.76
CA ALA A 5 -2.37 22.57 -6.13
C ALA A 5 -2.51 21.15 -6.70
N GLN A 6 -2.96 20.18 -5.90
CA GLN A 6 -3.26 18.83 -6.35
C GLN A 6 -4.53 18.87 -7.19
N THR A 7 -4.36 18.76 -8.50
CA THR A 7 -5.49 18.79 -9.45
C THR A 7 -6.15 17.43 -9.64
N HIS A 8 -5.47 16.34 -9.27
CA HIS A 8 -5.94 14.96 -9.48
C HIS A 8 -5.51 14.03 -8.33
N LEU A 9 -6.39 13.08 -7.98
CA LEU A 9 -6.10 11.98 -7.05
C LEU A 9 -5.45 10.80 -7.78
N GLU A 10 -4.85 9.88 -7.03
CA GLU A 10 -4.12 8.73 -7.57
C GLU A 10 -4.99 7.86 -8.50
N GLY A 11 -6.24 7.56 -8.14
CA GLY A 11 -7.16 6.80 -9.00
C GLY A 11 -7.45 7.41 -10.39
N GLY A 12 -7.04 8.66 -10.66
CA GLY A 12 -7.10 9.26 -12.00
C GLY A 12 -5.87 8.96 -12.88
N LEU A 13 -4.77 8.46 -12.31
CA LEU A 13 -3.54 8.20 -13.06
C LEU A 13 -3.69 7.05 -14.06
N LEU A 14 -4.38 5.97 -13.70
CA LEU A 14 -4.58 4.84 -14.61
C LEU A 14 -5.38 5.25 -15.86
N ALA A 15 -6.46 6.02 -15.69
CA ALA A 15 -7.24 6.54 -16.81
C ALA A 15 -6.39 7.42 -17.75
N ARG A 16 -5.41 8.16 -17.21
CA ARG A 16 -4.47 8.98 -18.00
C ARG A 16 -3.45 8.12 -18.74
N LEU A 17 -3.00 7.03 -18.13
CA LEU A 17 -2.13 6.04 -18.78
C LEU A 17 -2.87 5.35 -19.93
N GLU A 18 -4.10 4.88 -19.69
CA GLU A 18 -4.94 4.21 -20.69
C GLU A 18 -5.32 5.12 -21.85
N SER A 19 -5.58 6.40 -21.58
CA SER A 19 -5.90 7.40 -22.62
C SER A 19 -4.66 7.94 -23.34
N GLY A 20 -3.45 7.50 -22.97
CA GLY A 20 -2.19 7.96 -23.56
C GLY A 20 -1.83 9.42 -23.21
N GLN A 21 -2.44 9.99 -22.17
CA GLN A 21 -2.05 11.31 -21.66
C GLN A 21 -0.71 11.29 -20.91
N VAL A 22 -0.29 10.11 -20.45
CA VAL A 22 1.03 9.84 -19.87
C VAL A 22 1.55 8.51 -20.38
N ASP A 23 2.86 8.38 -20.53
CA ASP A 23 3.49 7.14 -21.00
C ASP A 23 3.78 6.14 -19.86
N ALA A 24 3.89 6.64 -18.63
CA ALA A 24 4.18 5.84 -17.45
C ALA A 24 3.64 6.51 -16.18
N ALA A 25 3.34 5.67 -15.18
CA ALA A 25 2.94 6.09 -13.84
C ALA A 25 3.58 5.17 -12.78
N ALA A 26 3.84 5.70 -11.60
CA ALA A 26 4.11 4.89 -10.42
C ALA A 26 2.78 4.55 -9.77
N GLY A 27 2.52 3.27 -9.53
CA GLY A 27 1.29 2.77 -8.93
C GLY A 27 1.51 1.50 -8.12
N TYR A 28 0.52 1.11 -7.34
CA TYR A 28 0.57 -0.14 -6.57
C TYR A 28 0.36 -1.33 -7.48
N GLU A 29 1.12 -2.41 -7.25
CA GLU A 29 1.02 -3.65 -8.03
C GLU A 29 -0.42 -4.20 -8.05
N SER A 30 -1.15 -4.10 -6.93
CA SER A 30 -2.56 -4.50 -6.83
C SER A 30 -3.48 -3.73 -7.76
N GLU A 31 -3.25 -2.43 -7.93
CA GLU A 31 -4.06 -1.55 -8.78
C GLU A 31 -3.84 -1.90 -10.26
N VAL A 32 -2.58 -2.04 -10.65
CA VAL A 32 -2.17 -2.31 -12.02
C VAL A 32 -2.59 -3.71 -12.48
N ILE A 33 -2.51 -4.71 -11.58
CA ILE A 33 -3.04 -6.06 -11.83
C ILE A 33 -4.56 -6.02 -12.00
N SER A 34 -5.28 -5.30 -11.13
CA SER A 34 -6.75 -5.18 -11.21
C SER A 34 -7.19 -4.49 -12.52
N ALA A 35 -6.41 -3.52 -12.99
CA ALA A 35 -6.64 -2.83 -14.27
C ALA A 35 -6.15 -3.63 -15.50
N HIS A 36 -5.52 -4.80 -15.32
CA HIS A 36 -4.96 -5.62 -16.40
C HIS A 36 -3.93 -4.89 -17.27
N LEU A 37 -3.17 -3.97 -16.66
CA LEU A 37 -2.17 -3.17 -17.34
C LEU A 37 -0.77 -3.81 -17.23
N PRO A 38 0.10 -3.64 -18.25
CA PRO A 38 1.47 -4.09 -18.16
C PRO A 38 2.27 -3.24 -17.16
N TYR A 39 3.28 -3.83 -16.52
CA TYR A 39 4.12 -3.12 -15.56
C TYR A 39 5.56 -3.64 -15.53
N VAL A 40 6.43 -2.80 -14.99
CA VAL A 40 7.81 -3.15 -14.65
C VAL A 40 7.89 -3.26 -13.13
N ALA A 41 8.13 -4.48 -12.63
CA ALA A 41 8.36 -4.69 -11.21
C ALA A 41 9.68 -4.05 -10.78
N LEU A 42 9.64 -3.19 -9.77
CA LEU A 42 10.82 -2.64 -9.14
C LEU A 42 11.39 -3.63 -8.12
N PRO A 43 12.72 -3.64 -7.88
CA PRO A 43 13.33 -4.55 -6.92
C PRO A 43 12.97 -4.20 -5.48
N ASP A 44 13.10 -5.18 -4.57
CA ASP A 44 12.67 -5.09 -3.17
C ASP A 44 13.32 -3.92 -2.42
N GLU A 45 14.54 -3.56 -2.79
CA GLU A 45 15.29 -2.45 -2.23
C GLU A 45 14.56 -1.12 -2.43
N ILE A 46 13.82 -0.91 -3.52
CA ILE A 46 13.21 0.40 -3.81
C ILE A 46 11.67 0.40 -3.86
N ASN A 47 11.04 -0.77 -3.88
CA ASN A 47 9.60 -0.90 -4.07
C ASN A 47 8.76 -0.85 -2.77
N LEU A 48 9.39 -0.74 -1.61
CA LEU A 48 8.76 -0.73 -0.27
C LEU A 48 7.99 -2.02 0.11
N SER A 49 8.08 -3.10 -0.66
CA SER A 49 7.29 -4.33 -0.45
C SER A 49 7.89 -5.30 0.59
N ASN A 50 9.15 -5.12 0.97
CA ASN A 50 9.88 -6.09 1.80
C ASN A 50 10.38 -5.46 3.10
N PRO A 51 9.76 -5.76 4.25
CA PRO A 51 10.15 -5.24 5.56
C PRO A 51 11.64 -5.46 5.93
N VAL A 52 12.28 -6.50 5.40
CA VAL A 52 13.70 -6.78 5.65
C VAL A 52 14.60 -5.66 5.10
N MET A 53 14.15 -4.96 4.07
CA MET A 53 14.89 -3.85 3.45
C MET A 53 14.79 -2.54 4.23
N ALA A 54 14.00 -2.47 5.31
CA ALA A 54 13.79 -1.24 6.07
C ALA A 54 15.11 -0.62 6.52
N LYS A 55 15.95 -1.38 7.23
CA LYS A 55 17.22 -0.87 7.79
C LYS A 55 18.29 -0.65 6.74
N GLN A 56 18.38 -1.53 5.76
CA GLN A 56 19.43 -1.49 4.76
C GLN A 56 19.17 -0.42 3.70
N TRP A 57 17.90 -0.11 3.40
CA TRP A 57 17.56 0.75 2.27
C TRP A 57 16.49 1.80 2.57
N TYR A 58 15.30 1.42 3.03
CA TYR A 58 14.19 2.38 3.11
C TYR A 58 14.47 3.53 4.11
N ASP A 59 15.14 3.23 5.22
CA ASP A 59 15.53 4.20 6.25
C ASP A 59 16.66 5.15 5.79
N THR A 60 17.29 4.90 4.63
CA THR A 60 18.41 5.73 4.12
C THR A 60 17.96 7.01 3.44
N VAL A 61 16.66 7.14 3.16
CA VAL A 61 16.07 8.28 2.47
C VAL A 61 14.99 8.95 3.31
N SER A 62 14.82 10.25 3.10
CA SER A 62 13.74 11.04 3.68
C SER A 62 13.44 12.21 2.75
N PHE A 63 12.23 12.77 2.85
CA PHE A 63 11.85 13.93 2.06
C PHE A 63 10.98 14.88 2.88
N SER A 64 11.17 16.18 2.66
CA SER A 64 10.36 17.22 3.29
C SER A 64 9.10 17.49 2.48
N VAL A 65 7.96 17.55 3.16
CA VAL A 65 6.69 18.05 2.60
C VAL A 65 6.18 19.20 3.45
N LYS A 66 5.41 20.11 2.86
CA LYS A 66 4.65 21.10 3.61
C LYS A 66 3.27 20.54 3.95
N ASP A 67 2.85 20.69 5.20
CA ASP A 67 1.47 20.37 5.60
C ASP A 67 0.49 21.46 5.13
N SER A 68 -0.79 21.30 5.50
CA SER A 68 -1.85 22.25 5.13
C SER A 68 -1.66 23.65 5.75
N GLU A 69 -0.84 23.79 6.78
CA GLU A 69 -0.49 25.06 7.42
C GLU A 69 0.79 25.65 6.85
N GLY A 70 1.41 24.98 5.85
CA GLY A 70 2.65 25.40 5.21
C GLY A 70 3.91 25.04 6.00
N LYS A 71 3.78 24.33 7.12
CA LYS A 71 4.90 23.91 7.97
C LYS A 71 5.61 22.71 7.35
N GLU A 72 6.93 22.75 7.37
CA GLU A 72 7.75 21.64 6.87
C GLU A 72 7.67 20.43 7.81
N LYS A 73 7.53 19.25 7.21
CA LYS A 73 7.54 17.95 7.87
C LYS A 73 8.42 16.99 7.07
N VAL A 74 9.40 16.41 7.74
CA VAL A 74 10.21 15.33 7.18
C VAL A 74 9.43 14.02 7.25
N LEU A 75 9.34 13.31 6.13
CA LEU A 75 8.75 11.99 6.02
C LEU A 75 9.82 10.95 5.71
N HIS A 76 9.66 9.79 6.33
CA HIS A 76 10.49 8.61 6.08
C HIS A 76 9.61 7.55 5.41
N PRO A 77 10.07 6.92 4.31
CA PRO A 77 9.39 5.77 3.75
C PRO A 77 9.34 4.63 4.76
N GLN A 78 8.30 3.81 4.67
CA GLN A 78 8.13 2.62 5.48
C GLN A 78 7.67 1.48 4.57
N PRO A 79 7.96 0.22 4.92
CA PRO A 79 7.42 -0.92 4.19
C PRO A 79 5.89 -0.84 4.09
N LEU A 80 5.36 -1.10 2.89
CA LEU A 80 3.94 -1.12 2.59
C LEU A 80 3.36 -2.49 2.99
N VAL A 81 2.91 -2.59 4.24
CA VAL A 81 2.29 -3.81 4.78
C VAL A 81 0.86 -3.50 5.20
N TYR A 82 -0.09 -4.30 4.71
CA TYR A 82 -1.48 -4.24 5.13
C TYR A 82 -1.70 -5.02 6.43
N TYR A 83 -2.41 -4.39 7.37
CA TYR A 83 -2.81 -4.99 8.64
C TYR A 83 -4.33 -5.00 8.74
N ALA A 84 -4.87 -6.04 9.36
CA ALA A 84 -6.27 -6.08 9.81
C ALA A 84 -6.30 -6.35 11.31
N ALA A 85 -7.20 -5.67 12.02
CA ALA A 85 -7.37 -5.81 13.45
C ALA A 85 -8.84 -5.79 13.83
N VAL A 86 -9.19 -6.52 14.90
CA VAL A 86 -10.51 -6.42 15.53
C VAL A 86 -10.43 -5.44 16.68
N LEU A 87 -11.27 -4.40 16.64
CA LEU A 87 -11.34 -3.42 17.71
C LEU A 87 -11.82 -4.05 19.02
N LYS A 88 -11.16 -3.71 20.14
CA LYS A 88 -11.50 -4.24 21.47
C LYS A 88 -12.93 -3.91 21.90
N ASN A 89 -13.45 -2.78 21.43
CA ASN A 89 -14.79 -2.26 21.72
C ASN A 89 -15.77 -2.45 20.55
N ALA A 90 -15.57 -3.46 19.70
CA ALA A 90 -16.50 -3.76 18.62
C ALA A 90 -17.94 -3.93 19.17
N PRO A 91 -18.97 -3.26 18.59
CA PRO A 91 -20.30 -3.12 19.18
C PRO A 91 -21.06 -4.44 19.34
N HIS A 92 -20.64 -5.49 18.63
CA HIS A 92 -21.24 -6.82 18.67
C HIS A 92 -20.24 -7.89 19.15
N GLY A 93 -19.23 -7.47 19.93
CA GLY A 93 -18.14 -8.34 20.36
C GLY A 93 -17.13 -8.62 19.25
N THR A 94 -16.09 -9.40 19.57
CA THR A 94 -14.93 -9.59 18.68
C THR A 94 -15.00 -10.85 17.81
N THR A 95 -15.95 -11.75 18.08
CA THR A 95 -15.98 -13.09 17.46
C THR A 95 -16.09 -13.03 15.94
N ALA A 96 -17.07 -12.30 15.39
CA ALA A 96 -17.26 -12.20 13.94
C ALA A 96 -16.04 -11.58 13.23
N GLY A 97 -15.44 -10.55 13.83
CA GLY A 97 -14.22 -9.95 13.32
C GLY A 97 -13.04 -10.93 13.31
N LYS A 98 -12.88 -11.74 14.37
CA LYS A 98 -11.83 -12.77 14.44
C LYS A 98 -12.04 -13.83 13.37
N THR A 99 -13.27 -14.33 13.21
CA THR A 99 -13.62 -15.28 12.14
C THR A 99 -13.32 -14.73 10.74
N PHE A 100 -13.59 -13.43 10.52
CA PHE A 100 -13.25 -12.79 9.25
C PHE A 100 -11.74 -12.70 9.02
N ILE A 101 -10.96 -12.33 10.06
CA ILE A 101 -9.50 -12.36 9.98
C ILE A 101 -8.98 -13.77 9.71
N ASP A 102 -9.53 -14.79 10.37
CA ASP A 102 -9.14 -16.20 10.14
C ASP A 102 -9.42 -16.63 8.69
N PHE A 103 -10.58 -16.25 8.13
CA PHE A 103 -10.91 -16.46 6.72
C PHE A 103 -9.90 -15.77 5.80
N MET A 104 -9.60 -14.50 6.08
CA MET A 104 -8.70 -13.66 5.32
C MET A 104 -7.26 -14.21 5.29
N LEU A 105 -6.78 -14.75 6.42
CA LEU A 105 -5.47 -15.39 6.56
C LEU A 105 -5.45 -16.83 6.06
N GLY A 106 -6.61 -17.48 5.96
CA GLY A 106 -6.77 -18.84 5.44
C GLY A 106 -6.52 -18.95 3.94
N LYS A 107 -6.43 -20.19 3.44
CA LYS A 107 -6.12 -20.49 2.03
C LYS A 107 -7.03 -19.76 1.04
N THR A 108 -8.33 -19.70 1.32
CA THR A 108 -9.32 -19.04 0.46
C THR A 108 -9.09 -17.53 0.40
N GLY A 109 -8.91 -16.85 1.55
CA GLY A 109 -8.64 -15.42 1.58
C GLY A 109 -7.33 -15.06 0.88
N GLN A 110 -6.27 -15.84 1.11
CA GLN A 110 -4.97 -15.64 0.46
C GLN A 110 -5.03 -15.85 -1.06
N ALA A 111 -5.84 -16.81 -1.54
CA ALA A 111 -6.06 -17.00 -2.97
C ALA A 111 -6.79 -15.80 -3.60
N LEU A 112 -7.81 -15.26 -2.92
CA LEU A 112 -8.52 -14.06 -3.38
C LEU A 112 -7.61 -12.84 -3.43
N PHE A 113 -6.76 -12.64 -2.42
CA PHE A 113 -5.78 -11.56 -2.44
C PHE A 113 -4.82 -11.67 -3.61
N LYS A 114 -4.23 -12.85 -3.81
CA LYS A 114 -3.29 -13.09 -4.91
C LYS A 114 -3.94 -12.82 -6.27
N GLN A 115 -5.20 -13.22 -6.46
CA GLN A 115 -5.94 -12.96 -7.69
C GLN A 115 -6.13 -11.46 -7.96
N ASN A 116 -6.21 -10.64 -6.92
CA ASN A 116 -6.39 -9.19 -7.01
C ASN A 116 -5.07 -8.41 -6.80
N GLY A 117 -3.92 -9.08 -6.97
CA GLY A 117 -2.60 -8.47 -6.93
C GLY A 117 -2.07 -8.12 -5.53
N TYR A 118 -2.67 -8.66 -4.47
CA TYR A 118 -2.15 -8.55 -3.11
C TYR A 118 -1.30 -9.79 -2.78
N ALA A 119 -0.02 -9.56 -2.51
CA ALA A 119 0.92 -10.61 -2.13
C ALA A 119 0.90 -10.89 -0.62
N GLN A 120 1.42 -12.06 -0.25
CA GLN A 120 1.74 -12.35 1.15
C GLN A 120 2.85 -11.42 1.65
N PRO A 121 2.83 -11.05 2.95
CA PRO A 121 3.92 -10.30 3.53
C PRO A 121 5.23 -11.09 3.41
N LYS A 122 6.28 -10.45 2.89
CA LYS A 122 7.61 -11.07 2.68
C LYS A 122 8.45 -11.18 3.96
N GLY A 123 8.01 -10.57 5.06
CA GLY A 123 8.73 -10.53 6.33
C GLY A 123 7.80 -10.57 7.52
N ASP A 124 8.36 -10.49 8.71
CA ASP A 124 7.60 -10.47 9.96
C ASP A 124 6.70 -9.23 10.05
N ALA A 125 5.58 -9.39 10.77
CA ALA A 125 4.71 -8.28 11.12
C ALA A 125 5.53 -7.20 11.88
N LEU A 126 5.49 -5.96 11.38
CA LEU A 126 6.18 -4.83 12.01
C LEU A 126 5.51 -4.42 13.33
N TYR A 127 4.22 -4.74 13.48
CA TYR A 127 3.41 -4.44 14.64
C TYR A 127 2.64 -5.70 15.06
N LYS A 128 2.76 -6.10 16.33
CA LYS A 128 2.06 -7.23 16.95
C LYS A 128 1.20 -6.75 18.11
#